data_AF-A0A6L7WUD3-F1
#
_entry.id   AF-A0A6L7WUD3-F1
#
_cell.length_a   1.000
_cell.length_b   1.000
_cell.length_c   1.000
_cell.angle_alpha   90.00
_cell.angle_beta   90.00
_cell.angle_gamma   90.00
#
_symmetry.space_group_name_H-M   'P 1'
#
loop_
_entity.id
_entity.type
_entity.pdbx_description
1 polymer ?
#
loop_
_entity_poly.entity_id
_entity_poly.type
_entity_poly.pdbx_seq_one_letter_code
_entity_poly.pdbx_strand_id
1 'polypeptide(L)'
;MSGSKRVVDTFLRILPGMAGLEPERIAFVVDGLRSHLYQDETLAIAEGTYFDLMRRYFMGKARGAAYEVLDMQPAFVRHYQAHGQRFDWPHDYHWNALAHSLCADAVARSRLLSLTVGDAGAARERDTPTTGA
;
A
#
# COMPACT_ATOMS: atom_id res chain seq x y z
N MET A 1 17.88 3.19 16.94
CA MET A 1 17.50 2.84 15.55
C MET A 1 18.13 1.55 15.01
N SER A 2 19.39 1.20 15.34
CA SER A 2 20.05 -0.03 14.83
C SER A 2 19.25 -1.33 15.08
N GLY A 3 18.70 -1.50 16.30
CA GLY A 3 17.84 -2.64 16.63
C GLY A 3 16.59 -2.73 15.75
N SER A 4 15.83 -1.64 15.63
CA SER A 4 14.62 -1.58 14.80
C SER A 4 14.88 -1.93 13.33
N LYS A 5 15.99 -1.43 12.77
CA LYS A 5 16.40 -1.74 11.39
C LYS A 5 16.72 -3.23 11.22
N ARG A 6 17.42 -3.83 12.20
CA ARG A 6 17.71 -5.27 12.22
C ARG A 6 16.45 -6.13 12.28
N VAL A 7 15.43 -5.68 13.01
CA VAL A 7 14.12 -6.36 13.04
C VAL A 7 13.46 -6.33 11.67
N VAL A 8 13.43 -5.17 11.01
CA VAL A 8 12.91 -5.04 9.63
C VAL A 8 13.66 -5.97 8.67
N ASP A 9 15.00 -5.94 8.70
CA ASP A 9 15.83 -6.79 7.85
C ASP A 9 15.56 -8.28 8.09
N THR A 10 15.42 -8.67 9.36
CA THR A 10 15.13 -10.05 9.74
C THR A 10 13.74 -10.48 9.28
N PHE A 11 12.73 -9.65 9.51
CA PHE A 11 11.35 -9.92 9.10
C PHE A 11 11.25 -10.15 7.59
N LEU A 12 11.78 -9.21 6.79
CA LEU A 12 11.76 -9.31 5.33
C LEU A 12 12.57 -10.49 4.79
N ARG A 13 13.59 -10.95 5.52
CA ARG A 13 14.38 -12.13 5.14
C ARG A 13 13.63 -13.44 5.39
N ILE A 14 12.92 -13.56 6.51
CA ILE A 14 12.29 -14.84 6.90
C ILE A 14 10.89 -15.01 6.33
N LEU A 15 10.20 -13.91 6.02
CA LEU A 15 8.81 -13.93 5.59
C LEU A 15 8.52 -14.85 4.38
N PRO A 16 9.32 -14.90 3.31
CA PRO A 16 9.01 -15.74 2.15
C PRO A 16 8.96 -17.22 2.52
N GLY A 17 9.95 -17.67 3.29
CA GLY A 17 10.02 -19.05 3.79
C GLY A 17 8.90 -19.38 4.77
N MET A 18 8.48 -18.42 5.60
CA MET A 18 7.35 -18.63 6.53
C MET A 18 6.00 -18.63 5.82
N ALA A 19 5.83 -17.81 4.77
CA ALA A 19 4.60 -17.72 4.00
C ALA A 19 4.48 -18.81 2.93
N GLY A 20 5.57 -19.48 2.56
CA GLY A 20 5.60 -20.40 1.43
C GLY A 20 5.38 -19.69 0.09
N LEU A 21 5.75 -18.42 0.00
CA LEU A 21 5.55 -17.56 -1.17
C LEU A 21 6.85 -16.87 -1.54
N GLU A 22 7.12 -16.77 -2.83
CA GLU A 22 8.20 -15.90 -3.33
C GLU A 22 7.92 -14.43 -3.01
N PRO A 23 8.94 -13.58 -2.81
CA PRO A 23 8.75 -12.16 -2.47
C PRO A 23 7.83 -11.40 -3.44
N GLU A 24 7.89 -11.69 -4.74
CA GLU A 24 7.06 -11.05 -5.77
C GLU A 24 5.57 -11.40 -5.64
N ARG A 25 5.24 -12.42 -4.85
CA ARG A 25 3.86 -12.84 -4.52
C ARG A 25 3.39 -12.29 -3.18
N ILE A 26 4.13 -11.37 -2.59
CA ILE A 26 3.78 -10.71 -1.33
C ILE A 26 3.78 -9.19 -1.55
N ALA A 27 2.64 -8.57 -1.25
CA ALA A 27 2.50 -7.12 -1.27
C ALA A 27 2.33 -6.58 0.16
N PHE A 28 3.04 -5.50 0.47
CA PHE A 28 2.83 -4.74 1.69
C PHE A 28 2.01 -3.48 1.39
N VAL A 29 0.82 -3.39 1.99
CA VAL A 29 0.07 -2.14 2.07
C VAL A 29 0.56 -1.37 3.28
N VAL A 30 1.13 -0.18 3.06
CA VAL A 30 1.74 0.62 4.12
C VAL A 30 0.92 1.88 4.33
N ASP A 31 0.31 1.98 5.51
CA ASP A 31 -0.47 3.14 5.95
C ASP A 31 0.35 4.44 5.85
N GLY A 32 -0.36 5.57 5.73
CA GLY A 32 0.23 6.89 5.79
C GLY A 32 0.56 7.33 7.22
N LEU A 33 1.30 8.42 7.36
CA LEU A 33 1.51 9.13 8.63
C LEU A 33 0.23 9.92 8.98
N ARG A 34 -0.90 9.22 9.19
CA ARG A 34 -2.25 9.80 9.27
C ARG A 34 -2.42 10.89 10.33
N SER A 35 -1.77 10.77 11.49
CA SER A 35 -1.83 11.78 12.54
C SER A 35 -1.32 13.16 12.09
N HIS A 36 -0.54 13.20 11.02
CA HIS A 36 0.09 14.40 10.47
C HIS A 36 -0.46 14.77 9.08
N LEU A 37 -1.45 14.02 8.57
CA LEU A 37 -1.92 14.17 7.19
C LEU A 37 -2.96 15.29 7.03
N TYR A 38 -3.64 15.66 8.11
CA TYR A 38 -4.83 16.51 8.05
C TYR A 38 -4.57 18.01 8.22
N GLN A 39 -3.31 18.40 8.41
CA GLN A 39 -2.86 19.80 8.40
C GLN A 39 -1.55 19.88 7.61
N ASP A 40 -1.43 20.84 6.70
CA ASP A 40 -0.26 20.99 5.83
C ASP A 40 1.02 21.22 6.65
N GLU A 41 0.91 21.94 7.75
CA GLU A 41 2.01 22.17 8.70
C GLU A 41 2.47 20.86 9.38
N THR A 42 1.56 19.90 9.60
CA THR A 42 1.90 18.66 10.30
C THR A 42 2.60 17.64 9.41
N LEU A 43 2.39 17.66 8.10
CA LEU A 43 3.06 16.78 7.14
C LEU A 43 4.58 17.00 7.14
N ALA A 44 5.01 18.26 7.13
CA ALA A 44 6.43 18.62 7.22
C ALA A 44 7.04 18.24 8.59
N ILE A 45 6.25 18.33 9.67
CA ILE A 45 6.68 17.93 11.02
C ILE A 45 6.88 16.41 11.12
N ALA A 46 6.16 15.63 10.32
CA ALA A 46 6.30 14.18 10.32
C ALA A 46 7.62 13.71 9.67
N GLU A 47 8.23 14.52 8.80
CA GLU A 47 9.49 14.20 8.14
C GLU A 47 10.62 14.06 9.15
N GLY A 48 11.45 13.03 8.98
CA GLY A 48 12.59 12.77 9.87
C GLY A 48 12.20 12.23 11.25
N THR A 49 10.91 12.13 11.58
CA THR A 49 10.47 11.39 12.77
C THR A 49 10.90 9.93 12.70
N TYR A 50 10.93 9.26 13.85
CA TYR A 50 11.22 7.82 13.91
C TYR A 50 10.28 7.02 13.00
N PHE A 51 8.99 7.37 12.96
CA PHE A 51 7.99 6.70 12.12
C PHE A 51 8.26 6.90 10.63
N ASP A 52 8.54 8.13 10.20
CA ASP A 52 8.92 8.40 8.81
C ASP A 52 10.19 7.63 8.42
N LEU A 53 11.25 7.73 9.23
CA LEU A 53 12.52 7.06 8.97
C LEU A 53 12.36 5.54 8.86
N MET A 54 11.60 4.92 9.77
CA MET A 54 11.38 3.48 9.77
C MET A 54 10.44 3.03 8.66
N ARG A 55 9.40 3.82 8.34
CA ARG A 55 8.49 3.57 7.22
C ARG A 55 9.25 3.59 5.89
N ARG A 56 10.06 4.63 5.65
CA ARG A 56 10.92 4.72 4.46
C ARG A 56 11.93 3.58 4.40
N TYR A 57 12.55 3.25 5.53
CA TYR A 57 13.50 2.14 5.60
C TYR A 57 12.85 0.80 5.27
N PHE A 58 11.70 0.49 5.87
CA PHE A 58 10.93 -0.72 5.59
C PHE A 58 10.55 -0.82 4.11
N MET A 59 9.91 0.22 3.56
CA MET A 59 9.49 0.22 2.16
C MET A 59 10.68 0.10 1.19
N GLY A 60 11.79 0.79 1.47
CA GLY A 60 13.00 0.70 0.67
C GLY A 60 13.60 -0.71 0.69
N LYS A 61 13.69 -1.33 1.86
CA LYS A 61 14.18 -2.71 2.01
C LYS A 61 13.26 -3.73 1.35
N ALA A 62 11.95 -3.59 1.51
CA ALA A 62 10.97 -4.47 0.88
C ALA A 62 11.07 -4.39 -0.66
N ARG A 63 11.07 -3.19 -1.24
CA ARG A 63 11.27 -3.02 -2.70
C ARG A 63 12.59 -3.62 -3.18
N GLY A 64 13.67 -3.41 -2.43
CA GLY A 64 14.99 -3.99 -2.76
C GLY A 64 15.04 -5.51 -2.67
N ALA A 65 14.12 -6.14 -1.96
CA ALA A 65 13.95 -7.59 -1.86
C ALA A 65 12.79 -8.13 -2.74
N ALA A 66 12.41 -7.38 -3.78
CA ALA A 66 11.42 -7.73 -4.79
C ALA A 66 9.94 -7.86 -4.33
N TYR A 67 9.65 -7.51 -3.07
CA TYR A 67 8.28 -7.33 -2.61
C TYR A 67 7.60 -6.16 -3.33
N GLU A 68 6.30 -6.28 -3.54
CA GLU A 68 5.49 -5.11 -3.91
C GLU A 68 5.18 -4.27 -2.67
N VAL A 69 5.20 -2.94 -2.83
CA VAL A 69 4.88 -2.00 -1.75
C VAL A 69 3.88 -0.98 -2.25
N LEU A 70 2.67 -1.05 -1.69
CA LEU A 70 1.58 -0.12 -1.90
C LEU A 70 1.64 0.97 -0.82
N ASP A 71 2.25 2.10 -1.16
CA ASP A 71 2.36 3.26 -0.28
C ASP A 71 1.04 4.06 -0.32
N MET A 72 0.31 4.09 0.80
CA MET A 72 -0.98 4.78 0.89
C MET A 72 -0.87 6.30 1.12
N GLN A 73 0.32 6.81 1.49
CA GLN A 73 0.51 8.23 1.80
C GLN A 73 0.10 9.14 0.63
N PRO A 74 0.55 8.91 -0.62
CA PRO A 74 0.18 9.80 -1.74
C PRO A 74 -1.32 9.74 -2.07
N ALA A 75 -1.96 8.59 -1.89
CA ALA A 75 -3.40 8.44 -2.14
C ALA A 75 -4.22 9.25 -1.13
N PHE A 76 -3.87 9.12 0.15
CA PHE A 76 -4.53 9.85 1.23
C PHE A 76 -4.28 11.36 1.14
N VAL A 77 -3.05 11.80 0.90
CA VAL A 77 -2.73 13.23 0.74
C VAL A 77 -3.54 13.84 -0.41
N ARG A 78 -3.54 13.18 -1.58
CA ARG A 78 -4.29 13.65 -2.75
C ARG A 78 -5.79 13.75 -2.49
N HIS A 79 -6.39 12.72 -1.88
CA HIS A 79 -7.82 12.71 -1.59
C HIS A 79 -8.18 13.77 -0.53
N TYR A 80 -7.35 13.92 0.50
CA TYR A 80 -7.58 14.95 1.52
C TYR A 80 -7.47 16.36 0.95
N GLN A 81 -6.47 16.65 0.12
CA GLN A 81 -6.33 17.95 -0.53
C GLN A 81 -7.52 18.28 -1.46
N ALA A 82 -8.09 17.27 -2.11
CA ALA A 82 -9.24 17.45 -3.00
C ALA A 82 -10.58 17.57 -2.27
N HIS A 83 -10.76 16.91 -1.13
CA HIS A 83 -12.08 16.69 -0.52
C HIS A 83 -12.19 17.05 0.97
N GLY A 84 -11.07 17.25 1.68
CA GLY A 84 -11.05 17.53 3.11
C GLY A 84 -11.56 16.39 4.01
N GLN A 85 -11.69 15.16 3.47
CA GLN A 85 -12.27 14.03 4.18
C GLN A 85 -11.22 13.20 4.94
N ARG A 86 -11.51 12.87 6.19
CA ARG A 86 -10.64 12.02 7.02
C ARG A 86 -10.73 10.53 6.66
N PHE A 87 -9.69 9.79 7.01
CA PHE A 87 -9.52 8.35 6.78
C PHE A 87 -9.69 7.52 8.06
N ASP A 88 -10.02 8.17 9.18
CA ASP A 88 -10.18 7.64 10.52
C ASP A 88 -11.39 8.28 11.22
N TRP A 89 -11.74 7.78 12.40
CA TRP A 89 -12.78 8.36 13.25
C TRP A 89 -12.13 9.11 14.43
N PRO A 90 -12.79 10.13 15.01
CA PRO A 90 -12.18 10.98 16.05
C PRO A 90 -11.60 10.24 17.28
N HIS A 91 -12.15 9.07 17.61
CA HIS A 91 -11.71 8.25 18.74
C HIS A 91 -11.32 6.83 18.33
N ASP A 92 -11.24 6.59 17.03
CA ASP A 92 -10.86 5.30 16.49
C ASP A 92 -9.88 5.49 15.32
N TYR A 93 -8.65 5.05 15.57
CA TYR A 93 -7.53 5.15 14.65
C TYR A 93 -7.55 4.05 13.57
N HIS A 94 -8.57 3.20 13.49
CA HIS A 94 -8.74 2.31 12.33
C HIS A 94 -9.07 3.11 11.06
N TRP A 95 -8.90 2.44 9.93
CA TRP A 95 -9.37 2.95 8.65
C TRP A 95 -10.89 2.96 8.62
N ASN A 96 -11.46 4.08 8.17
CA ASN A 96 -12.88 4.15 7.84
C ASN A 96 -13.15 3.57 6.43
N ALA A 97 -14.42 3.55 6.03
CA ALA A 97 -14.83 3.01 4.72
C ALA A 97 -14.11 3.69 3.54
N LEU A 98 -13.86 4.99 3.61
CA LEU A 98 -13.15 5.73 2.57
C LEU A 98 -11.70 5.26 2.44
N ALA A 99 -10.99 5.12 3.57
CA ALA A 99 -9.61 4.65 3.57
C ALA A 99 -9.49 3.22 3.02
N HIS A 100 -10.43 2.34 3.40
CA HIS A 100 -10.53 1.00 2.84
C HIS A 100 -10.81 1.01 1.33
N SER A 101 -11.68 1.90 0.83
CA SER A 101 -11.94 2.06 -0.59
C SER A 101 -10.69 2.46 -1.37
N LEU A 102 -9.94 3.45 -0.88
CA LEU A 102 -8.69 3.89 -1.52
C LEU A 102 -7.62 2.79 -1.51
N CYS A 103 -7.55 1.99 -0.43
CA CYS A 103 -6.70 0.80 -0.39
C CYS A 103 -7.13 -0.25 -1.40
N ALA A 104 -8.44 -0.52 -1.51
CA ALA A 104 -8.96 -1.48 -2.48
C ALA A 104 -8.59 -1.06 -3.91
N ASP A 105 -8.69 0.22 -4.23
CA ASP A 105 -8.25 0.78 -5.51
C ASP A 105 -6.75 0.60 -5.74
N ALA A 106 -5.91 0.77 -4.71
CA ALA A 106 -4.47 0.53 -4.80
C ALA A 106 -4.15 -0.94 -5.05
N VAL A 107 -4.82 -1.86 -4.35
CA VAL A 107 -4.67 -3.31 -4.54
C VAL A 107 -5.18 -3.74 -5.92
N ALA A 108 -6.27 -3.16 -6.41
CA ALA A 108 -6.83 -3.44 -7.73
C ALA A 108 -5.85 -3.12 -8.88
N ARG A 109 -4.93 -2.17 -8.65
CA ARG A 109 -3.87 -1.79 -9.60
C ARG A 109 -2.51 -2.44 -9.29
N SER A 110 -2.44 -3.31 -8.29
CA SER A 110 -1.19 -3.94 -7.87
C SER A 110 -0.71 -5.00 -8.86
N ARG A 111 0.61 -5.11 -9.01
CA ARG A 111 1.24 -6.18 -9.78
C ARG A 111 0.86 -7.54 -9.22
N LEU A 112 0.80 -7.68 -7.89
CA LEU A 112 0.41 -8.90 -7.21
C LEU A 112 -0.94 -9.40 -7.73
N LEU A 113 -1.96 -8.54 -7.71
CA LEU A 113 -3.29 -8.95 -8.14
C LEU A 113 -3.30 -9.37 -9.63
N SER A 114 -2.62 -8.63 -10.50
CA SER A 114 -2.48 -9.00 -11.91
C SER A 114 -1.80 -10.36 -12.10
N LEU A 115 -0.81 -10.70 -11.27
CA LEU A 115 -0.14 -12.01 -11.30
C LEU A 115 -1.00 -13.15 -10.74
N THR A 116 -1.90 -12.85 -9.80
CA THR A 116 -2.73 -13.87 -9.13
C THR A 116 -3.96 -14.23 -9.95
N VAL A 117 -4.65 -13.24 -10.50
CA VAL A 117 -5.91 -13.44 -11.24
C VAL A 117 -5.63 -13.71 -12.73
N GLY A 118 -4.38 -13.54 -13.18
CA GLY A 118 -4.03 -13.47 -14.59
C GLY A 118 -4.47 -12.13 -15.20
N ASP A 119 -4.00 -11.84 -16.41
CA ASP A 119 -4.37 -10.62 -17.13
C ASP A 119 -5.86 -10.69 -17.52
N ALA A 120 -6.74 -10.26 -16.61
CA ALA A 120 -8.19 -10.28 -16.77
C ALA A 120 -8.67 -9.44 -17.98
N GLY A 121 -7.77 -8.70 -18.63
CA GLY A 121 -8.00 -7.95 -19.85
C GLY A 121 -8.15 -8.81 -21.12
N ALA A 122 -7.63 -10.03 -21.16
CA ALA A 122 -7.70 -10.87 -22.38
C ALA A 122 -9.00 -11.71 -22.49
N ALA A 123 -9.81 -11.78 -21.43
CA ALA A 123 -11.03 -12.58 -21.41
C ALA A 123 -12.30 -11.82 -21.82
N ARG A 124 -12.30 -10.48 -21.79
CA ARG A 124 -13.50 -9.67 -22.09
C ARG A 124 -13.75 -9.42 -23.58
N GLU A 125 -12.82 -9.76 -24.47
CA GLU A 125 -12.92 -9.47 -25.91
C GLU A 125 -13.41 -10.67 -26.76
N ARG A 126 -13.73 -11.81 -26.13
CA ARG A 126 -14.17 -13.04 -26.84
C ARG A 126 -15.68 -13.32 -26.84
N ASP A 127 -16.49 -12.43 -26.29
CA ASP A 127 -17.96 -12.58 -26.22
C ASP A 127 -18.71 -11.53 -27.07
N THR A 128 -18.23 -11.23 -28.28
CA THR A 128 -19.10 -10.59 -29.28
C THR A 128 -19.80 -11.68 -30.10
N PRO A 129 -21.13 -11.84 -30.02
CA PRO A 129 -21.85 -12.78 -30.86
C PRO A 129 -21.68 -12.35 -32.32
N THR A 130 -21.22 -13.26 -33.16
CA THR A 130 -21.32 -13.09 -34.61
C THR A 130 -22.79 -13.16 -34.97
N THR A 131 -23.43 -12.00 -35.14
CA THR A 131 -24.76 -11.92 -35.74
C THR A 131 -24.63 -12.33 -37.20
N GLY A 132 -25.03 -13.56 -37.49
CA GLY A 132 -25.19 -14.04 -38.86
C GLY A 132 -26.34 -13.32 -39.54
N ALA A 133 -26.07 -12.85 -40.75
CA ALA A 133 -27.04 -12.53 -41.81
C ALA A 133 -26.42 -12.96 -43.13
#